data_AF-A0A7X9Q0D6-F1
#
_entry.id   AF-A0A7X9Q0D6-F1
#
_cell.length_a   1.000
_cell.length_b   1.000
_cell.length_c   1.000
_cell.angle_alpha   90.00
_cell.angle_beta   90.00
_cell.angle_gamma   90.00
#
_symmetry.space_group_name_H-M   'P 1'
#
loop_
_entity.id
_entity.type
_entity.pdbx_description
1 polymer ?
#
loop_
_entity_poly.entity_id
_entity_poly.type
_entity_poly.pdbx_seq_one_letter_code
_entity_poly.pdbx_strand_id
1 'polypeptide(L)'
;MDIDAEEVDASDEVDATDEVGDGEEKASVGDLFARLRAARSQPEPVVAEPVVAEPVDVPAAEAAVEPASDGSEPLPDAATTAVAEELSVFAVSPAAPLELREADDSPFGRRDAALTPLIVAAARKLKRVLADEQNDVLHILRRNDPVAALAALLPQEADHSRRYATAIESELRLSALAGAASIDDGDKGDHLHEITRAKALQPAIEALSVAVVGPLRERLSRAVADADGDNGELANTVRSVYREWKTQRIDEHLDDVARMAFGRGALVALAPGTPVCWSVDPNGPACPDAEDNALAGVIGAGQAFPTDHTCAPAHEGCRCMLQRAPL
;
A
#
# COMPACT_ATOMS: atom_id res chain seq x y z
N MET A 1 62.25 17.50 -14.20
CA MET A 1 61.64 17.09 -12.91
C MET A 1 60.32 16.43 -13.26
N ASP A 2 60.30 15.36 -14.06
CA ASP A 2 60.86 14.01 -13.82
C ASP A 2 60.31 13.43 -12.52
N ILE A 3 59.18 12.75 -12.63
CA ILE A 3 58.72 11.73 -11.69
C ILE A 3 58.42 10.51 -12.56
N ASP A 4 59.24 9.49 -12.33
CA ASP A 4 59.34 8.24 -13.07
C ASP A 4 58.06 7.40 -13.05
N ALA A 5 57.85 6.74 -14.18
CA ALA A 5 56.97 5.60 -14.34
C ALA A 5 57.63 4.35 -13.74
N GLU A 6 56.86 3.55 -13.01
CA GLU A 6 57.22 2.16 -12.73
C GLU A 6 56.08 1.25 -13.19
N GLU A 7 56.42 0.48 -14.22
CA GLU A 7 55.72 -0.61 -14.86
C GLU A 7 56.06 -1.90 -14.11
N VAL A 8 55.07 -2.71 -13.74
CA VAL A 8 55.30 -4.09 -13.26
C VAL A 8 54.36 -5.03 -14.00
N ASP A 9 55.00 -5.95 -14.72
CA ASP A 9 54.47 -6.93 -15.65
C ASP A 9 54.19 -8.29 -14.98
N ALA A 10 53.39 -9.11 -15.67
CA ALA A 10 53.38 -10.59 -15.71
C ALA A 10 52.95 -11.35 -14.43
N SER A 11 51.72 -11.90 -14.37
CA SER A 11 51.24 -13.18 -14.94
C SER A 11 51.59 -14.41 -14.09
N ASP A 12 50.57 -15.13 -13.61
CA ASP A 12 50.66 -16.58 -13.41
C ASP A 12 49.27 -17.23 -13.53
N GLU A 13 49.19 -18.19 -14.46
CA GLU A 13 48.07 -19.05 -14.82
C GLU A 13 48.55 -20.48 -14.58
N VAL A 14 47.81 -21.31 -13.82
CA VAL A 14 47.66 -22.79 -13.94
C VAL A 14 46.73 -23.25 -12.79
N ASP A 15 45.56 -23.85 -12.98
CA ASP A 15 45.10 -25.09 -13.65
C ASP A 15 44.85 -26.24 -12.65
N ALA A 16 43.78 -26.99 -12.97
CA ALA A 16 43.47 -28.37 -12.65
C ALA A 16 42.80 -28.75 -11.31
N THR A 17 41.47 -28.97 -11.43
CA THR A 17 40.70 -30.19 -11.12
C THR A 17 40.92 -30.95 -9.81
N ASP A 18 39.85 -31.09 -9.03
CA ASP A 18 39.60 -32.31 -8.27
C ASP A 18 38.10 -32.68 -8.35
N GLU A 19 37.82 -33.79 -9.05
CA GLU A 19 36.57 -34.53 -8.98
C GLU A 19 36.65 -35.53 -7.82
N VAL A 20 35.73 -35.45 -6.86
CA VAL A 20 35.36 -36.60 -6.03
C VAL A 20 33.85 -36.57 -5.84
N GLY A 21 33.17 -37.55 -6.42
CA GLY A 21 31.78 -37.85 -6.12
C GLY A 21 31.66 -38.59 -4.79
N ASP A 22 30.60 -38.29 -4.04
CA ASP A 22 29.92 -39.30 -3.25
C ASP A 22 28.43 -38.95 -3.18
N GLY A 23 27.60 -39.99 -3.34
CA GLY A 23 26.16 -39.88 -3.50
C GLY A 23 25.46 -39.62 -2.18
N GLU A 24 24.78 -38.48 -2.09
CA GLU A 24 23.77 -38.24 -1.07
C GLU A 24 22.53 -37.69 -1.79
N GLU A 25 21.50 -38.54 -1.94
CA GLU A 25 20.19 -38.15 -2.47
C GLU A 25 19.59 -37.06 -1.57
N LYS A 26 19.90 -35.80 -1.87
CA LYS A 26 19.24 -34.65 -1.28
C LYS A 26 17.81 -34.64 -1.78
N ALA A 27 16.90 -35.09 -0.91
CA ALA A 27 15.45 -35.00 -1.12
C ALA A 27 15.10 -33.61 -1.66
N SER A 28 14.61 -33.58 -2.90
CA SER A 28 14.28 -32.34 -3.59
C SER A 28 13.14 -31.65 -2.86
N VAL A 29 13.18 -30.32 -2.80
CA VAL A 29 12.08 -29.48 -2.32
C VAL A 29 10.75 -29.85 -3.01
N GLY A 30 10.82 -30.35 -4.25
CA GLY A 30 9.67 -30.90 -4.97
C GLY A 30 8.99 -32.09 -4.29
N ASP A 31 9.74 -32.99 -3.66
CA ASP A 31 9.18 -34.14 -2.93
C ASP A 31 8.52 -33.73 -1.61
N LEU A 32 9.02 -32.66 -0.99
CA LEU A 32 8.41 -32.07 0.19
C LEU A 32 7.04 -31.47 -0.14
N PHE A 33 6.94 -30.76 -1.27
CA PHE A 33 5.67 -30.22 -1.76
C PHE A 33 4.71 -31.30 -2.25
N ALA A 34 5.21 -32.40 -2.82
CA ALA A 34 4.38 -33.55 -3.20
C ALA A 34 3.76 -34.23 -1.96
N ARG A 35 4.54 -34.39 -0.88
CA ARG A 35 4.05 -34.95 0.40
C ARG A 35 3.02 -34.05 1.09
N LEU A 36 3.23 -32.74 1.11
CA LEU A 36 2.27 -31.76 1.66
C LEU A 36 0.95 -31.73 0.89
N ARG A 37 1.00 -31.91 -0.43
CA ARG A 37 -0.20 -31.95 -1.27
C ARG A 37 -0.99 -33.26 -1.06
N ALA A 38 -0.29 -34.39 -0.90
CA ALA A 38 -0.92 -35.68 -0.60
C ALA A 38 -1.58 -35.73 0.80
N ALA A 39 -0.97 -35.08 1.81
CA ALA A 39 -1.55 -35.00 3.16
C ALA A 39 -2.82 -34.17 3.24
N ARG A 40 -3.01 -33.20 2.32
CA ARG A 40 -4.16 -32.29 2.29
C ARG A 40 -5.37 -32.83 1.54
N SER A 41 -5.23 -33.98 0.87
CA SER A 41 -6.28 -34.65 0.08
C SER A 41 -6.93 -35.84 0.81
N GLN A 42 -6.59 -36.08 2.08
CA GLN A 42 -7.30 -37.05 2.91
C GLN A 42 -8.48 -36.38 3.63
N PRO A 43 -9.71 -36.89 3.51
CA PRO A 43 -10.84 -36.42 4.30
C PRO A 43 -10.65 -36.86 5.76
N GLU A 44 -10.73 -35.91 6.70
CA GLU A 44 -10.70 -36.21 8.13
C GLU A 44 -11.92 -37.08 8.54
N PRO A 45 -11.73 -38.12 9.38
CA PRO A 45 -12.84 -38.91 9.87
C PRO A 45 -13.64 -38.10 10.91
N VAL A 46 -14.94 -37.91 10.62
CA VAL A 46 -15.90 -37.27 11.52
C VAL A 46 -16.12 -38.20 12.73
N VAL A 47 -15.55 -37.84 13.88
CA VAL A 47 -15.87 -38.48 15.16
C VAL A 47 -17.03 -37.72 15.78
N ALA A 48 -18.19 -38.38 15.85
CA ALA A 48 -19.38 -37.88 16.52
C ALA A 48 -19.25 -38.07 18.03
N GLU A 49 -19.26 -36.98 18.79
CA GLU A 49 -19.40 -37.02 20.25
C GLU A 49 -20.90 -36.95 20.64
N PRO A 50 -21.37 -37.81 21.56
CA PRO A 50 -22.75 -37.78 22.02
C PRO A 50 -22.93 -36.75 23.15
N VAL A 51 -23.85 -35.82 22.94
CA VAL A 51 -24.39 -34.90 23.96
C VAL A 51 -25.23 -35.69 24.97
N VAL A 52 -24.78 -35.70 26.23
CA VAL A 52 -25.55 -36.19 27.39
C VAL A 52 -26.21 -34.99 28.05
N ALA A 53 -27.54 -34.99 28.07
CA ALA A 53 -28.37 -34.00 28.75
C ALA A 53 -28.62 -34.44 30.21
N GLU A 54 -28.32 -33.59 31.18
CA GLU A 54 -28.81 -33.70 32.55
C GLU A 54 -29.87 -32.61 32.82
N PRO A 55 -31.01 -32.94 33.45
CA PRO A 55 -32.06 -31.99 33.77
C PRO A 55 -31.81 -31.35 35.15
N VAL A 56 -32.03 -30.04 35.28
CA VAL A 56 -32.09 -29.37 36.58
C VAL A 56 -33.45 -28.71 36.75
N ASP A 57 -34.12 -29.15 37.81
CA ASP A 57 -35.42 -28.77 38.33
C ASP A 57 -35.54 -27.28 38.68
N VAL A 58 -36.75 -26.75 38.48
CA VAL A 58 -37.20 -25.42 38.91
C VAL A 58 -38.23 -25.62 40.03
N PRO A 59 -38.16 -24.94 41.18
CA PRO A 59 -39.30 -24.85 42.08
C PRO A 59 -40.04 -23.52 41.93
N ALA A 60 -41.37 -23.66 41.94
CA ALA A 60 -42.40 -22.63 41.83
C ALA A 60 -42.80 -22.02 43.20
N ALA A 61 -43.45 -20.86 43.17
CA ALA A 61 -44.42 -20.36 44.16
C ALA A 61 -45.31 -19.30 43.45
N GLU A 62 -46.53 -19.61 43.03
CA GLU A 62 -47.83 -19.62 43.75
C GLU A 62 -48.41 -18.25 44.15
N ALA A 63 -49.54 -17.88 43.52
CA ALA A 63 -50.81 -17.40 44.11
C ALA A 63 -51.68 -16.79 42.98
N ALA A 64 -52.65 -17.51 42.40
CA ALA A 64 -54.06 -17.62 42.82
C ALA A 64 -54.90 -16.34 42.59
N VAL A 65 -55.94 -16.44 41.73
CA VAL A 65 -57.39 -16.31 42.05
C VAL A 65 -58.22 -16.24 40.73
N GLU A 66 -59.12 -17.21 40.55
CA GLU A 66 -60.25 -17.28 39.59
C GLU A 66 -61.50 -16.51 40.13
N PRO A 67 -62.68 -16.33 39.46
CA PRO A 67 -63.21 -17.08 38.29
C PRO A 67 -64.08 -16.30 37.25
N ALA A 68 -64.44 -17.06 36.20
CA ALA A 68 -65.75 -17.19 35.54
C ALA A 68 -66.16 -16.31 34.33
N SER A 69 -66.56 -17.07 33.29
CA SER A 69 -67.73 -16.89 32.39
C SER A 69 -67.55 -16.10 31.09
N ASP A 70 -67.49 -16.82 29.96
CA ASP A 70 -68.63 -17.07 29.04
C ASP A 70 -68.11 -17.22 27.60
N GLY A 71 -68.68 -18.18 26.87
CA GLY A 71 -68.29 -18.54 25.52
C GLY A 71 -68.94 -17.67 24.45
N SER A 72 -68.26 -17.50 23.32
CA SER A 72 -68.82 -17.50 21.95
C SER A 72 -67.74 -17.08 20.94
N GLU A 73 -67.42 -17.96 19.98
CA GLU A 73 -66.96 -17.57 18.64
C GLU A 73 -68.21 -17.27 17.75
N PRO A 74 -68.13 -16.68 16.53
CA PRO A 74 -66.98 -16.15 15.77
C PRO A 74 -67.19 -14.72 15.16
N LEU A 75 -66.07 -14.10 14.71
CA LEU A 75 -65.80 -13.17 13.56
C LEU A 75 -66.90 -12.17 13.03
N PRO A 76 -66.58 -11.01 12.36
CA PRO A 76 -65.28 -10.50 11.88
C PRO A 76 -65.02 -8.96 12.07
N ASP A 77 -63.79 -8.57 11.72
CA ASP A 77 -63.36 -7.27 11.15
C ASP A 77 -63.27 -6.02 12.05
N ALA A 78 -62.03 -5.63 12.41
CA ALA A 78 -61.48 -4.30 12.14
C ALA A 78 -60.04 -4.14 12.71
N ALA A 79 -59.10 -3.95 11.78
CA ALA A 79 -57.87 -3.17 11.90
C ALA A 79 -56.91 -3.44 13.08
N THR A 80 -55.77 -4.09 12.80
CA THR A 80 -54.44 -3.58 13.16
C THR A 80 -53.37 -4.15 12.24
N THR A 81 -52.76 -3.24 11.51
CA THR A 81 -51.47 -3.32 10.84
C THR A 81 -50.35 -3.75 11.76
N ALA A 82 -49.55 -4.74 11.36
CA ALA A 82 -48.18 -4.93 11.82
C ALA A 82 -47.38 -5.71 10.77
N VAL A 83 -46.90 -4.97 9.76
CA VAL A 83 -45.64 -5.29 9.07
C VAL A 83 -44.51 -4.94 10.02
N ALA A 84 -43.69 -5.92 10.41
CA ALA A 84 -42.42 -5.69 11.11
C ALA A 84 -41.51 -6.92 10.99
N GLU A 85 -41.03 -7.18 9.77
CA GLU A 85 -39.81 -7.95 9.54
C GLU A 85 -38.86 -7.10 8.69
N GLU A 86 -38.15 -6.15 9.30
CA GLU A 86 -36.85 -5.60 8.89
C GLU A 86 -36.28 -4.94 10.16
N LEU A 87 -35.00 -5.06 10.57
CA LEU A 87 -33.80 -4.61 9.89
C LEU A 87 -32.59 -5.22 10.61
N SER A 88 -31.93 -6.22 10.02
CA SER A 88 -30.57 -6.60 10.42
C SER A 88 -29.57 -5.86 9.53
N VAL A 89 -28.92 -4.83 10.08
CA VAL A 89 -27.97 -3.93 9.40
C VAL A 89 -26.58 -4.59 9.19
N PHE A 90 -26.43 -5.88 9.47
CA PHE A 90 -25.13 -6.59 9.42
C PHE A 90 -25.10 -7.80 8.48
N ALA A 91 -26.02 -7.87 7.51
CA ALA A 91 -25.85 -8.81 6.40
C ALA A 91 -24.77 -8.28 5.45
N VAL A 92 -23.64 -9.00 5.37
CA VAL A 92 -22.64 -8.80 4.32
C VAL A 92 -23.35 -8.93 2.98
N SER A 93 -23.48 -7.82 2.26
CA SER A 93 -24.00 -7.81 0.91
C SER A 93 -23.21 -8.84 0.10
N PRO A 94 -23.86 -9.77 -0.64
CA PRO A 94 -23.13 -10.72 -1.46
C PRO A 94 -22.23 -9.90 -2.38
N ALA A 95 -20.92 -10.11 -2.26
CA ALA A 95 -19.94 -9.44 -3.10
C ALA A 95 -20.41 -9.62 -4.55
N ALA A 96 -20.79 -8.50 -5.18
CA ALA A 96 -21.13 -8.49 -6.58
C ALA A 96 -19.99 -9.22 -7.31
N PRO A 97 -20.29 -10.12 -8.27
CA PRO A 97 -19.27 -10.75 -9.07
C PRO A 97 -18.30 -9.66 -9.53
N LEU A 98 -17.02 -9.82 -9.22
CA LEU A 98 -15.97 -9.02 -9.85
C LEU A 98 -16.06 -9.34 -11.32
N GLU A 99 -16.87 -8.58 -12.06
CA GLU A 99 -16.80 -8.53 -13.50
C GLU A 99 -15.33 -8.23 -13.78
N LEU A 100 -14.63 -9.23 -14.31
CA LEU A 100 -13.31 -9.06 -14.87
C LEU A 100 -13.51 -8.10 -16.04
N ARG A 101 -13.48 -6.80 -15.75
CA ARG A 101 -13.42 -5.75 -16.77
C ARG A 101 -12.30 -6.17 -17.70
N GLU A 102 -12.61 -6.34 -18.98
CA GLU A 102 -11.57 -6.50 -20.00
C GLU A 102 -10.48 -5.48 -19.70
N ALA A 103 -9.23 -5.96 -19.64
CA ALA A 103 -8.11 -5.10 -19.33
C ALA A 103 -8.15 -3.92 -20.29
N ASP A 104 -8.34 -2.71 -19.74
CA ASP A 104 -8.36 -1.50 -20.52
C ASP A 104 -6.99 -1.36 -21.19
N ASP A 105 -6.93 -1.62 -22.50
CA ASP A 105 -5.70 -1.49 -23.29
C ASP A 105 -5.41 -0.02 -23.66
N SER A 106 -6.08 0.93 -23.01
CA SER A 106 -5.62 2.32 -23.03
C SER A 106 -4.25 2.45 -22.34
N PRO A 107 -3.46 3.49 -22.68
CA PRO A 107 -2.23 3.80 -21.96
C PRO A 107 -2.43 3.96 -20.44
N PHE A 108 -3.59 4.49 -20.02
CA PHE A 108 -3.92 4.65 -18.60
C PHE A 108 -4.24 3.30 -17.94
N GLY A 109 -5.00 2.44 -18.61
CA GLY A 109 -5.28 1.09 -18.13
C GLY A 109 -4.02 0.24 -17.98
N ARG A 110 -3.08 0.32 -18.93
CA ARG A 110 -1.76 -0.34 -18.82
C ARG A 110 -0.94 0.20 -17.65
N ARG A 111 -0.91 1.52 -17.43
CA ARG A 111 -0.26 2.11 -16.26
C ARG A 111 -0.90 1.57 -14.97
N ASP A 112 -2.22 1.63 -14.86
CA ASP A 112 -2.93 1.22 -13.65
C ASP A 112 -2.70 -0.27 -13.35
N ALA A 113 -2.71 -1.12 -14.39
CA ALA A 113 -2.38 -2.54 -14.27
C ALA A 113 -0.94 -2.76 -13.77
N ALA A 114 0.02 -1.97 -14.23
CA ALA A 114 1.40 -2.03 -13.77
C ALA A 114 1.57 -1.51 -12.33
N LEU A 115 0.88 -0.43 -11.95
CA LEU A 115 1.03 0.22 -10.65
C LEU A 115 0.26 -0.48 -9.53
N THR A 116 -0.91 -1.05 -9.80
CA THR A 116 -1.78 -1.69 -8.78
C THR A 116 -1.03 -2.69 -7.88
N PRO A 117 -0.31 -3.71 -8.40
CA PRO A 117 0.42 -4.65 -7.54
C PRO A 117 1.55 -3.98 -6.74
N LEU A 118 2.18 -2.93 -7.30
CA LEU A 118 3.26 -2.18 -6.64
C LEU A 118 2.72 -1.32 -5.50
N ILE A 119 1.58 -0.67 -5.69
CA ILE A 119 0.88 0.12 -4.67
C ILE A 119 0.49 -0.77 -3.49
N VAL A 120 -0.10 -1.94 -3.75
CA VAL A 120 -0.46 -2.91 -2.69
C VAL A 120 0.77 -3.40 -1.93
N ALA A 121 1.87 -3.69 -2.63
CA ALA A 121 3.12 -4.11 -2.00
C ALA A 121 3.71 -2.98 -1.13
N ALA A 122 3.76 -1.75 -1.64
CA ALA A 122 4.24 -0.57 -0.94
C ALA A 122 3.40 -0.30 0.32
N ALA A 123 2.06 -0.33 0.21
CA ALA A 123 1.14 -0.18 1.35
C ALA A 123 1.45 -1.19 2.45
N ARG A 124 1.61 -2.47 2.09
CA ARG A 124 1.94 -3.52 3.06
C ARG A 124 3.29 -3.28 3.73
N LYS A 125 4.29 -2.73 3.04
CA LYS A 125 5.61 -2.42 3.61
C LYS A 125 5.54 -1.21 4.53
N LEU A 126 4.91 -0.11 4.11
CA LEU A 126 4.74 1.08 4.96
C LEU A 126 3.92 0.78 6.23
N LYS A 127 2.85 -0.01 6.11
CA LYS A 127 2.05 -0.44 7.28
C LYS A 127 2.85 -1.29 8.26
N ARG A 128 3.89 -2.00 7.80
CA ARG A 128 4.83 -2.72 8.68
C ARG A 128 5.78 -1.74 9.37
N VAL A 129 6.36 -0.79 8.62
CA VAL A 129 7.20 0.28 9.21
C VAL A 129 6.46 1.03 10.31
N LEU A 130 5.19 1.42 10.08
CA LEU A 130 4.36 2.05 11.11
C LEU A 130 4.15 1.17 12.34
N ALA A 131 3.94 -0.14 12.15
CA ALA A 131 3.70 -1.04 13.26
C ALA A 131 4.96 -1.20 14.12
N ASP A 132 6.12 -1.36 13.48
CA ASP A 132 7.41 -1.47 14.15
C ASP A 132 7.74 -0.17 14.90
N GLU A 133 7.55 0.98 14.26
CA GLU A 133 7.77 2.29 14.89
C GLU A 133 6.79 2.56 16.04
N GLN A 134 5.51 2.19 15.90
CA GLN A 134 4.56 2.27 17.01
C GLN A 134 5.03 1.42 18.20
N ASN A 135 5.55 0.21 17.95
CA ASN A 135 6.05 -0.65 19.02
C ASN A 135 7.27 -0.03 19.71
N ASP A 136 8.19 0.56 18.95
CA ASP A 136 9.36 1.28 19.48
C ASP A 136 8.93 2.46 20.36
N VAL A 137 8.03 3.31 19.85
CA VAL A 137 7.48 4.47 20.57
C VAL A 137 6.77 4.05 21.85
N LEU A 138 5.89 3.05 21.78
CA LEU A 138 5.18 2.55 22.96
C LEU A 138 6.12 1.90 23.98
N HIS A 139 7.21 1.29 23.52
CA HIS A 139 8.24 0.76 24.41
C HIS A 139 8.98 1.88 25.16
N ILE A 140 9.27 3.01 24.50
CA ILE A 140 9.84 4.20 25.15
C ILE A 140 8.87 4.75 26.21
N LEU A 141 7.58 4.89 25.88
CA LEU A 141 6.57 5.42 26.79
C LEU A 141 6.27 4.54 28.01
N ARG A 142 6.63 3.25 27.98
CA ARG A 142 6.51 2.38 29.17
C ARG A 142 7.56 2.66 30.24
N ARG A 143 8.59 3.46 29.93
CA ARG A 143 9.59 3.89 30.91
C ARG A 143 8.99 4.94 31.84
N ASN A 144 9.50 5.02 33.07
CA ASN A 144 9.01 5.94 34.09
C ASN A 144 9.41 7.41 33.84
N ASP A 145 10.32 7.67 32.90
CA ASP A 145 10.75 9.03 32.58
C ASP A 145 9.69 9.74 31.71
N PRO A 146 9.21 10.93 32.13
CA PRO A 146 8.25 11.70 31.34
C PRO A 146 8.82 12.09 29.98
N VAL A 147 8.03 11.91 28.92
CA VAL A 147 8.39 12.35 27.57
C VAL A 147 7.87 13.76 27.31
N ALA A 148 8.77 14.73 27.19
CA ALA A 148 8.44 16.14 26.97
C ALA A 148 8.75 16.65 25.55
N ALA A 149 9.36 15.83 24.68
CA ALA A 149 9.75 16.24 23.33
C ALA A 149 9.66 15.09 22.34
N LEU A 150 9.22 15.39 21.10
CA LEU A 150 9.12 14.41 20.01
C LEU A 150 10.46 13.72 19.72
N ALA A 151 11.58 14.42 19.90
CA ALA A 151 12.92 13.90 19.68
C ALA A 151 13.29 12.73 20.62
N ALA A 152 12.56 12.54 21.72
CA ALA A 152 12.71 11.37 22.58
C ALA A 152 12.01 10.12 22.02
N LEU A 153 11.07 10.29 21.08
CA LEU A 153 10.28 9.21 20.49
C LEU A 153 10.74 8.84 19.08
N LEU A 154 11.06 9.84 18.26
CA LEU A 154 11.36 9.67 16.84
C LEU A 154 12.72 10.25 16.48
N PRO A 155 13.38 9.69 15.44
CA PRO A 155 14.60 10.30 14.90
C PRO A 155 14.30 11.66 14.26
N GLN A 156 15.37 12.34 13.81
CA GLN A 156 15.25 13.56 13.02
C GLN A 156 14.42 13.34 11.76
N GLU A 157 13.77 14.38 11.27
CA GLU A 157 12.81 14.29 10.18
C GLU A 157 13.40 13.67 8.91
N ALA A 158 14.62 14.05 8.53
CA ALA A 158 15.30 13.49 7.36
C ALA A 158 15.52 11.97 7.48
N ASP A 159 15.89 11.48 8.66
CA ASP A 159 16.11 10.04 8.89
C ASP A 159 14.79 9.28 9.00
N HIS A 160 13.77 9.91 9.60
CA HIS A 160 12.42 9.38 9.66
C HIS A 160 11.85 9.20 8.25
N SER A 161 11.88 10.24 7.41
CA SER A 161 11.43 10.16 6.02
C SER A 161 12.22 9.13 5.21
N ARG A 162 13.55 9.06 5.42
CA ARG A 162 14.40 8.05 4.76
C ARG A 162 13.99 6.63 5.12
N ARG A 163 13.66 6.34 6.38
CA ARG A 163 13.19 4.99 6.81
C ARG A 163 11.97 4.54 6.00
N TYR A 164 11.01 5.43 5.75
CA TYR A 164 9.80 5.13 4.98
C TYR A 164 10.10 4.99 3.48
N ALA A 165 10.92 5.90 2.94
CA ALA A 165 11.33 5.86 1.53
C ALA A 165 12.09 4.58 1.18
N THR A 166 13.09 4.21 1.98
CA THR A 166 13.89 2.98 1.80
C THR A 166 13.02 1.73 1.84
N ALA A 167 11.97 1.72 2.67
CA ALA A 167 11.08 0.56 2.77
C ALA A 167 10.33 0.25 1.47
N ILE A 168 10.08 1.25 0.60
CA ILE A 168 9.34 1.08 -0.66
C ILE A 168 10.17 1.40 -1.91
N GLU A 169 11.48 1.59 -1.77
CA GLU A 169 12.34 2.01 -2.87
C GLU A 169 12.25 1.06 -4.07
N SER A 170 12.17 -0.25 -3.82
CA SER A 170 11.97 -1.26 -4.87
C SER A 170 10.69 -1.03 -5.66
N GLU A 171 9.57 -0.75 -4.99
CA GLU A 171 8.29 -0.48 -5.64
C GLU A 171 8.34 0.83 -6.44
N LEU A 172 8.93 1.89 -5.89
CA LEU A 172 9.10 3.15 -6.60
C LEU A 172 9.98 3.01 -7.84
N ARG A 173 11.06 2.23 -7.75
CA ARG A 173 11.95 1.91 -8.88
C ARG A 173 11.22 1.13 -9.97
N LEU A 174 10.38 0.17 -9.60
CA LEU A 174 9.55 -0.57 -10.54
C LEU A 174 8.47 0.30 -11.18
N SER A 175 7.86 1.22 -10.43
CA SER A 175 6.90 2.20 -10.97
C SER A 175 7.57 3.12 -11.99
N ALA A 176 8.76 3.62 -11.70
CA ALA A 176 9.54 4.44 -12.62
C ALA A 176 9.94 3.66 -13.88
N LEU A 177 10.37 2.40 -13.73
CA LEU A 177 10.66 1.54 -14.88
C LEU A 177 9.43 1.28 -15.76
N ALA A 178 8.25 1.07 -15.16
CA ALA A 178 7.02 0.96 -15.91
C ALA A 178 6.69 2.27 -16.66
N GLY A 179 7.01 3.42 -16.08
CA GLY A 179 6.92 4.72 -16.73
C GLY A 179 7.84 4.84 -17.94
N ALA A 180 9.11 4.50 -17.78
CA ALA A 180 10.10 4.51 -18.86
C ALA A 180 9.66 3.61 -20.03
N ALA A 181 9.30 2.36 -19.73
CA ALA A 181 8.82 1.39 -20.71
C ALA A 181 7.48 1.79 -21.39
N SER A 182 6.71 2.71 -20.80
CA SER A 182 5.46 3.18 -21.40
C SER A 182 5.67 4.16 -22.56
N ILE A 183 6.86 4.76 -22.65
CA ILE A 183 7.16 5.84 -23.59
C ILE A 183 8.41 5.58 -24.43
N ASP A 184 9.24 4.62 -24.05
CA ASP A 184 10.46 4.25 -24.75
C ASP A 184 10.66 2.73 -24.75
N ASP A 185 10.98 2.16 -25.91
CA ASP A 185 11.20 0.71 -26.10
C ASP A 185 12.66 0.27 -25.81
N GLY A 186 13.44 1.13 -25.15
CA GLY A 186 14.83 0.87 -24.78
C GLY A 186 15.00 -0.27 -23.77
N ASP A 187 16.25 -0.69 -23.57
CA ASP A 187 16.55 -1.76 -22.62
C ASP A 187 16.27 -1.33 -21.18
N LYS A 188 15.77 -2.30 -20.38
CA LYS A 188 15.45 -2.08 -18.97
C LYS A 188 16.67 -1.62 -18.18
N GLY A 189 17.87 -2.12 -18.49
CA GLY A 189 19.13 -1.73 -17.86
C GLY A 189 19.47 -0.26 -18.12
N ASP A 190 19.28 0.21 -19.35
CA ASP A 190 19.50 1.60 -19.73
C ASP A 190 18.51 2.53 -19.03
N HIS A 191 17.22 2.20 -19.03
CA HIS A 191 16.21 2.96 -18.28
C HIS A 191 16.56 3.03 -16.79
N LEU A 192 17.04 1.93 -16.24
CA LEU A 192 17.42 1.85 -14.83
C LEU A 192 18.63 2.74 -14.50
N HIS A 193 19.61 2.78 -15.41
CA HIS A 193 20.74 3.68 -15.31
C HIS A 193 20.27 5.14 -15.30
N GLU A 194 19.40 5.51 -16.24
CA GLU A 194 18.86 6.87 -16.37
C GLU A 194 18.04 7.31 -15.14
N ILE A 195 17.14 6.45 -14.66
CA ILE A 195 16.36 6.67 -13.43
C ILE A 195 17.28 6.96 -12.24
N THR A 196 18.37 6.21 -12.13
CA THR A 196 19.34 6.35 -11.03
C THR A 196 20.15 7.64 -11.19
N ARG A 197 20.69 7.89 -12.39
CA ARG A 197 21.49 9.08 -12.73
C ARG A 197 20.72 10.38 -12.49
N ALA A 198 19.46 10.43 -12.93
CA ALA A 198 18.61 11.59 -12.82
C ALA A 198 17.94 11.75 -11.43
N LYS A 199 18.15 10.79 -10.51
CA LYS A 199 17.45 10.72 -9.21
C LYS A 199 15.92 10.82 -9.37
N ALA A 200 15.37 10.10 -10.36
CA ALA A 200 13.96 10.23 -10.76
C ALA A 200 12.96 9.87 -9.65
N LEU A 201 13.39 9.13 -8.62
CA LEU A 201 12.55 8.79 -7.46
C LEU A 201 12.41 9.92 -6.45
N GLN A 202 13.29 10.93 -6.49
CA GLN A 202 13.34 11.98 -5.46
C GLN A 202 12.02 12.73 -5.30
N PRO A 203 11.30 13.14 -6.37
CA PRO A 203 10.00 13.78 -6.22
C PRO A 203 8.96 12.89 -5.53
N ALA A 204 8.93 11.59 -5.84
CA ALA A 204 8.00 10.66 -5.21
C ALA A 204 8.33 10.43 -3.72
N ILE A 205 9.63 10.40 -3.37
CA ILE A 205 10.10 10.32 -1.99
C ILE A 205 9.72 11.58 -1.20
N GLU A 206 9.84 12.75 -1.83
CA GLU A 206 9.43 14.02 -1.24
C GLU A 206 7.91 14.08 -1.03
N ALA A 207 7.12 13.64 -2.02
CA ALA A 207 5.67 13.53 -1.90
C ALA A 207 5.25 12.59 -0.75
N LEU A 208 5.88 11.43 -0.60
CA LEU A 208 5.65 10.53 0.54
C LEU A 208 5.97 11.23 1.87
N SER A 209 7.07 11.97 1.91
CA SER A 209 7.52 12.68 3.11
C SER A 209 6.53 13.76 3.52
N VAL A 210 6.08 14.58 2.56
CA VAL A 210 5.15 15.70 2.78
C VAL A 210 3.73 15.20 3.09
N ALA A 211 3.24 14.19 2.39
CA ALA A 211 1.85 13.73 2.54
C ALA A 211 1.64 12.78 3.74
N VAL A 212 2.65 11.97 4.07
CA VAL A 212 2.50 10.91 5.09
C VAL A 212 3.33 11.19 6.34
N VAL A 213 4.63 11.45 6.17
CA VAL A 213 5.59 11.49 7.30
C VAL A 213 5.50 12.80 8.08
N GLY A 214 5.46 13.94 7.39
CA GLY A 214 5.33 15.27 8.00
C GLY A 214 4.08 15.40 8.87
N PRO A 215 2.88 15.09 8.32
CA PRO A 215 1.62 15.13 9.07
C PRO A 215 1.61 14.17 10.27
N LEU A 216 2.25 13.00 10.17
CA LEU A 216 2.40 12.06 11.29
C LEU A 216 3.20 12.71 12.43
N ARG A 217 4.37 13.27 12.08
CA ARG A 217 5.26 13.94 13.04
C ARG A 217 4.56 15.11 13.72
N GLU A 218 3.85 15.94 12.94
CA GLU A 218 3.13 17.09 13.47
C GLU A 218 2.07 16.65 14.48
N ARG A 219 1.29 15.60 14.15
CA ARG A 219 0.26 15.08 15.03
C ARG A 219 0.82 14.45 16.30
N LEU A 220 1.92 13.71 16.20
CA LEU A 220 2.63 13.16 17.36
C LEU A 220 3.27 14.27 18.21
N SER A 221 3.79 15.34 17.58
CA SER A 221 4.32 16.50 18.30
C SER A 221 3.25 17.19 19.14
N ARG A 222 2.05 17.38 18.58
CA ARG A 222 0.91 17.94 19.33
C ARG A 222 0.50 17.02 20.48
N ALA A 223 0.42 15.70 20.23
CA ALA A 223 0.11 14.74 21.28
C ALA A 223 1.11 14.77 22.44
N VAL A 224 2.41 14.93 22.17
CA VAL A 224 3.44 15.08 23.20
C VAL A 224 3.24 16.36 24.01
N ALA A 225 2.91 17.48 23.36
CA ALA A 225 2.65 18.74 24.04
C ALA A 225 1.38 18.68 24.91
N ASP A 226 0.31 18.06 24.41
CA ASP A 226 -0.98 17.97 25.09
C ASP A 226 -0.93 17.03 26.31
N ALA A 227 -0.11 15.98 26.27
CA ALA A 227 0.02 15.02 27.36
C ALA A 227 0.78 15.56 28.59
N ASP A 228 1.52 16.66 28.47
CA ASP A 228 2.23 17.34 29.57
C ASP A 228 3.03 16.39 30.50
N GLY A 229 3.68 15.38 29.92
CA GLY A 229 4.47 14.38 30.65
C GLY A 229 3.69 13.15 31.14
N ASP A 230 2.37 13.06 30.93
CA ASP A 230 1.59 11.84 31.14
C ASP A 230 1.83 10.85 29.98
N ASN A 231 2.78 9.94 30.20
CA ASN A 231 3.09 8.88 29.24
C ASN A 231 1.91 7.92 28.99
N GLY A 232 0.97 7.80 29.94
CA GLY A 232 -0.21 6.95 29.82
C GLY A 232 -1.23 7.54 28.85
N GLU A 233 -1.54 8.82 29.00
CA GLU A 233 -2.37 9.58 28.05
C GLU A 233 -1.71 9.61 26.67
N LEU A 234 -0.43 9.96 26.60
CA LEU A 234 0.34 9.99 25.36
C LEU A 234 0.30 8.64 24.62
N ALA A 235 0.45 7.52 25.34
CA ALA A 235 0.38 6.19 24.76
C ALA A 235 -0.99 5.88 24.13
N ASN A 236 -2.09 6.37 24.71
CA ASN A 236 -3.42 6.22 24.13
C ASN A 236 -3.57 7.02 22.83
N THR A 237 -3.11 8.27 22.83
CA THR A 237 -3.14 9.13 21.64
C THR A 237 -2.25 8.58 20.52
N VAL A 238 -1.03 8.13 20.84
CA VAL A 238 -0.11 7.47 19.90
C VAL A 238 -0.78 6.29 19.21
N ARG A 239 -1.46 5.41 19.96
CA ARG A 239 -2.18 4.27 19.36
C ARG A 239 -3.23 4.71 18.35
N SER A 240 -4.00 5.74 18.68
CA SER A 240 -5.03 6.29 17.80
C SER A 240 -4.44 6.89 16.53
N VAL A 241 -3.37 7.69 16.64
CA VAL A 241 -2.67 8.30 15.50
C VAL A 241 -2.12 7.25 14.54
N TYR A 242 -1.33 6.29 15.05
CA TYR A 242 -0.76 5.24 14.19
C TYR A 242 -1.84 4.34 13.57
N ARG A 243 -2.96 4.09 14.27
CA ARG A 243 -4.09 3.35 13.71
C ARG A 243 -4.70 4.09 12.51
N GLU A 244 -4.99 5.38 12.66
CA GLU A 244 -5.51 6.24 11.58
C GLU A 244 -4.60 6.19 10.35
N TRP A 245 -3.28 6.33 10.54
CA TRP A 245 -2.30 6.27 9.46
C TRP A 245 -2.30 4.91 8.75
N LYS A 246 -2.35 3.83 9.52
CA LYS A 246 -2.32 2.47 9.00
C LYS A 246 -3.59 2.12 8.21
N THR A 247 -4.75 2.66 8.61
CA THR A 247 -6.04 2.29 8.03
C THR A 247 -6.55 3.23 6.94
N GLN A 248 -6.03 4.46 6.88
CA GLN A 248 -6.54 5.51 5.99
C GLN A 248 -5.42 6.22 5.24
N ARG A 249 -4.56 6.96 5.97
CA ARG A 249 -3.64 7.94 5.34
C ARG A 249 -2.61 7.33 4.39
N ILE A 250 -2.11 6.13 4.67
CA ILE A 250 -1.18 5.45 3.74
C ILE A 250 -1.84 5.18 2.39
N ASP A 251 -3.05 4.62 2.42
CA ASP A 251 -3.71 4.16 1.20
C ASP A 251 -4.20 5.36 0.37
N GLU A 252 -4.57 6.46 1.03
CA GLU A 252 -4.99 7.71 0.40
C GLU A 252 -3.93 8.32 -0.53
N HIS A 253 -2.65 8.31 -0.13
CA HIS A 253 -1.60 9.04 -0.83
C HIS A 253 -0.69 8.15 -1.72
N LEU A 254 -0.74 6.82 -1.55
CA LEU A 254 0.21 5.92 -2.22
C LEU A 254 0.05 5.86 -3.74
N ASP A 255 -1.19 6.00 -4.21
CA ASP A 255 -1.50 6.10 -5.62
C ASP A 255 -0.72 7.23 -6.30
N ASP A 256 -0.70 8.40 -5.69
CA ASP A 256 -0.05 9.58 -6.26
C ASP A 256 1.47 9.50 -6.18
N VAL A 257 2.00 8.93 -5.08
CA VAL A 257 3.44 8.64 -4.97
C VAL A 257 3.90 7.69 -6.08
N ALA A 258 3.12 6.62 -6.35
CA ALA A 258 3.45 5.66 -7.40
C ALA A 258 3.33 6.28 -8.81
N ARG A 259 2.28 7.06 -9.08
CA ARG A 259 2.12 7.79 -10.35
C ARG A 259 3.21 8.84 -10.56
N MET A 260 3.66 9.49 -9.49
CA MET A 260 4.78 10.42 -9.56
C MET A 260 6.08 9.70 -9.96
N ALA A 261 6.38 8.56 -9.34
CA ALA A 261 7.54 7.75 -9.73
C ALA A 261 7.43 7.29 -11.20
N PHE A 262 6.24 6.85 -11.63
CA PHE A 262 5.95 6.47 -13.01
C PHE A 262 6.21 7.63 -13.98
N GLY A 263 5.61 8.79 -13.74
CA GLY A 263 5.78 9.95 -14.62
C GLY A 263 7.23 10.39 -14.73
N ARG A 264 7.95 10.45 -13.60
CA ARG A 264 9.39 10.78 -13.60
C ARG A 264 10.22 9.75 -14.36
N GLY A 265 9.88 8.47 -14.25
CA GLY A 265 10.47 7.40 -15.06
C GLY A 265 10.24 7.60 -16.56
N ALA A 266 9.01 7.94 -16.96
CA ALA A 266 8.69 8.25 -18.35
C ALA A 266 9.49 9.46 -18.87
N LEU A 267 9.57 10.54 -18.09
CA LEU A 267 10.31 11.74 -18.51
C LEU A 267 11.80 11.46 -18.75
N VAL A 268 12.47 10.74 -17.83
CA VAL A 268 13.93 10.53 -17.93
C VAL A 268 14.32 9.52 -19.01
N ALA A 269 13.37 8.71 -19.50
CA ALA A 269 13.59 7.83 -20.63
C ALA A 269 13.64 8.59 -21.98
N LEU A 270 13.25 9.87 -22.00
CA LEU A 270 13.27 10.68 -23.21
C LEU A 270 14.54 11.51 -23.31
N ALA A 271 15.07 11.60 -24.52
CA ALA A 271 16.09 12.60 -24.83
C ALA A 271 15.49 14.01 -24.66
N PRO A 272 16.26 14.99 -24.14
CA PRO A 272 15.79 16.36 -24.05
C PRO A 272 15.30 16.88 -25.41
N GLY A 273 14.11 17.48 -25.42
CA GLY A 273 13.49 17.99 -26.66
C GLY A 273 12.71 16.97 -27.48
N THR A 274 12.64 15.69 -27.09
CA THR A 274 11.75 14.71 -27.75
C THR A 274 10.30 15.21 -27.74
N PRO A 275 9.57 15.22 -28.87
CA PRO A 275 8.19 15.69 -28.92
C PRO A 275 7.25 14.89 -28.02
N VAL A 276 6.60 15.57 -27.07
CA VAL A 276 5.65 15.00 -26.11
C VAL A 276 4.38 15.83 -26.00
N CYS A 277 3.31 15.19 -25.55
CA CYS A 277 2.06 15.84 -25.18
C CYS A 277 1.63 15.42 -23.76
N TRP A 278 0.85 16.28 -23.12
CA TRP A 278 0.17 15.97 -21.87
C TRP A 278 -1.17 15.28 -22.18
N SER A 279 -1.34 14.05 -21.72
CA SER A 279 -2.54 13.26 -21.95
C SER A 279 -3.41 13.28 -20.70
N VAL A 280 -4.64 13.80 -20.84
CA VAL A 280 -5.64 13.85 -19.77
C VAL A 280 -6.30 12.49 -19.64
N ASP A 281 -6.36 11.96 -18.43
CA ASP A 281 -7.07 10.71 -18.15
C ASP A 281 -8.58 10.96 -18.23
N PRO A 282 -9.30 10.35 -19.20
CA PRO A 282 -10.74 10.56 -19.35
C PRO A 282 -11.56 10.00 -18.18
N ASN A 283 -10.98 9.08 -17.40
CA ASN A 283 -11.60 8.52 -16.19
C ASN A 283 -11.05 9.17 -14.90
N GLY A 284 -10.18 10.17 -15.02
CA GLY A 284 -9.61 10.89 -13.89
C GLY A 284 -10.54 11.98 -13.34
N PRO A 285 -10.22 12.52 -12.15
CA PRO A 285 -10.91 13.69 -11.64
C PRO A 285 -10.67 14.91 -12.54
N ALA A 286 -11.58 15.88 -12.49
CA ALA A 286 -11.40 17.17 -13.17
C ALA A 286 -10.10 17.85 -12.69
N CYS A 287 -9.31 18.33 -13.64
CA CYS A 287 -7.95 18.80 -13.39
C CYS A 287 -7.66 20.00 -14.30
N PRO A 288 -7.93 21.24 -13.84
CA PRO A 288 -7.72 22.44 -14.65
C PRO A 288 -6.28 22.54 -15.17
N ASP A 289 -5.29 22.22 -14.32
CA ASP A 289 -3.89 22.25 -14.72
C ASP A 289 -3.58 21.24 -15.84
N ALA A 290 -4.22 20.08 -15.84
CA ALA A 290 -4.04 19.09 -16.90
C ALA A 290 -4.74 19.49 -18.20
N GLU A 291 -5.91 20.13 -18.11
CA GLU A 291 -6.61 20.69 -19.27
C GLU A 291 -5.74 21.78 -19.92
N ASP A 292 -5.20 22.70 -19.12
CA ASP A 292 -4.27 23.74 -19.60
C ASP A 292 -2.99 23.15 -20.20
N ASN A 293 -2.41 22.12 -19.57
CA ASN A 293 -1.24 21.45 -20.10
C ASN A 293 -1.51 20.70 -21.41
N ALA A 294 -2.70 20.12 -21.56
CA ALA A 294 -3.09 19.46 -22.80
C ALA A 294 -3.29 20.46 -23.96
N LEU A 295 -3.77 21.68 -23.68
CA LEU A 295 -3.94 22.73 -24.67
C LEU A 295 -2.62 23.23 -25.29
N ALA A 296 -1.48 23.00 -24.63
CA ALA A 296 -0.17 23.32 -25.18
C ALA A 296 0.17 22.50 -26.44
N GLY A 297 -0.49 21.35 -26.63
CA GLY A 297 -0.21 20.43 -27.72
C GLY A 297 1.16 19.76 -27.55
N VAL A 298 2.02 19.89 -28.56
CA VAL A 298 3.33 19.24 -28.60
C VAL A 298 4.41 20.19 -28.09
N ILE A 299 5.15 19.76 -27.06
CA ILE A 299 6.34 20.44 -26.57
C ILE A 299 7.54 19.49 -26.54
N GLY A 300 8.75 20.01 -26.34
CA GLY A 300 9.94 19.19 -26.15
C GLY A 300 10.05 18.64 -24.73
N ALA A 301 10.38 17.36 -24.57
CA ALA A 301 10.58 16.73 -23.27
C ALA A 301 11.57 17.53 -22.41
N GLY A 302 11.19 17.78 -21.15
CA GLY A 302 11.94 18.61 -20.21
C GLY A 302 11.64 20.11 -20.28
N GLN A 303 10.89 20.58 -21.29
CA GLN A 303 10.32 21.93 -21.29
C GLN A 303 9.11 21.99 -20.36
N ALA A 304 8.84 23.19 -19.83
CA ALA A 304 7.65 23.44 -19.02
C ALA A 304 6.39 23.51 -19.90
N PHE A 305 5.32 22.87 -19.45
CA PHE A 305 3.96 23.10 -19.91
C PHE A 305 3.42 24.44 -19.33
N PRO A 306 2.25 24.95 -19.77
CA PRO A 306 1.68 26.23 -19.33
C PRO A 306 1.56 26.41 -17.81
N THR A 307 1.42 25.33 -17.05
CA THR A 307 1.36 25.35 -15.58
C THR A 307 2.72 25.14 -14.91
N ASP A 308 3.82 25.38 -15.62
CA ASP A 308 5.22 25.22 -15.17
C ASP A 308 5.66 23.79 -14.86
N HIS A 309 4.76 22.80 -14.99
CA HIS A 309 5.09 21.39 -14.84
C HIS A 309 5.89 20.88 -16.04
N THR A 310 6.92 20.07 -15.80
CA THR A 310 7.70 19.39 -16.85
C THR A 310 7.22 17.97 -17.13
N CYS A 311 6.34 17.44 -16.27
CA CYS A 311 5.84 16.08 -16.33
C CYS A 311 4.59 15.91 -15.48
N ALA A 312 3.71 15.00 -15.89
CA ALA A 312 2.60 14.53 -15.07
C ALA A 312 3.07 13.58 -13.95
N PRO A 313 2.34 13.47 -12.83
CA PRO A 313 1.17 14.27 -12.45
C PRO A 313 1.54 15.73 -12.10
N ALA A 314 0.60 16.66 -12.29
CA ALA A 314 0.78 18.07 -11.91
C ALA A 314 0.65 18.27 -10.38
N HIS A 315 -0.33 17.61 -9.77
CA HIS A 315 -0.65 17.73 -8.36
C HIS A 315 -1.18 16.40 -7.81
N GLU A 316 -1.45 16.37 -6.50
CA GLU A 316 -2.12 15.25 -5.83
C GLU A 316 -3.49 14.94 -6.48
N GLY A 317 -3.82 13.68 -6.66
CA GLY A 317 -5.01 13.20 -7.35
C GLY A 317 -4.96 13.28 -8.88
N CYS A 318 -3.96 13.93 -9.49
CA CYS A 318 -3.84 13.99 -10.95
C CYS A 318 -3.49 12.60 -11.52
N ARG A 319 -4.32 12.12 -12.45
CA ARG A 319 -4.12 10.83 -13.14
C ARG A 319 -3.56 10.98 -14.56
N CYS A 320 -3.08 12.15 -14.94
CA CYS A 320 -2.59 12.37 -16.30
C CYS A 320 -1.24 11.70 -16.53
N MET A 321 -0.82 11.61 -17.80
CA MET A 321 0.49 11.06 -18.17
C MET A 321 1.12 11.82 -19.33
N LEU A 322 2.44 11.76 -19.43
CA LEU A 322 3.14 12.15 -20.66
C LEU A 322 3.01 11.05 -21.71
N GLN A 323 2.87 11.45 -22.96
CA GLN A 323 2.91 10.56 -24.13
C GLN A 323 3.81 11.16 -25.20
N ARG A 324 4.41 10.30 -26.05
CA ARG A 324 5.05 10.79 -27.27
C ARG A 324 3.98 11.42 -28.17
N ALA A 325 4.31 12.53 -28.81
CA ALA A 325 3.44 13.12 -29.80
C ALA A 325 3.18 12.10 -30.93
N PRO A 326 1.94 11.96 -31.42
CA PRO A 326 1.67 11.14 -32.60
C PRO A 326 2.48 11.67 -33.78
N LEU A 327 3.12 10.76 -34.52
CA LEU A 327 3.88 11.06 -35.74
C LEU A 327 2.98 11.61 -36.84
#